data_AF-Q4CZN3-F1
#
_entry.id   AF-Q4CZN3-F1
#
_cell.length_a   1.000
_cell.length_b   1.000
_cell.length_c   1.000
_cell.angle_alpha   90.00
_cell.angle_beta   90.00
_cell.angle_gamma   90.00
#
_symmetry.space_group_name_H-M   'P 1'
#
loop_
_entity.id
_entity.type
_entity.pdbx_description
1 polymer ?
#
loop_
_entity_poly.entity_id
_entity_poly.type
_entity_poly.pdbx_seq_one_letter_code
_entity_poly.pdbx_strand_id
1 'polypeptide(L)'
;MAEARFAVRPTAALHHVGFEVDTSRKQTQLYVSRRGLVLYIPHPYFIIKNMRRSFWHGVDKVQFALYPIPLSVVTAFSFGVFLWVLNSPADAWIRVNCVSDILWRLDERNFISARIPSRYRMPALCANVAFGAVTLFTALQRFVLRKLLSYNRWIYEGQGKLSRKTMLWGFILKTFFMHNLKRTGAYGSCLPSQPLPDLKITVQRFMKSMVPFYEGKTAEWEHLKKLSEDFLRNEGPQLQRYLWLKYLLADNYMTDWWIKYVYLAQRESLCINSNWFGVAFAKYLPTPLQASRAAALVYNLVKVKKSLDKRTFPPQF
;
A
#
# COMPACT_ATOMS: atom_id res chain seq x y z
N MET A 1 34.37 -10.20 3.25
CA MET A 1 34.88 -11.49 2.74
C MET A 1 34.44 -12.73 3.56
N ALA A 2 33.71 -12.59 4.68
CA ALA A 2 33.23 -13.75 5.46
C ALA A 2 31.94 -14.39 4.89
N GLU A 3 31.09 -13.63 4.20
CA GLU A 3 29.83 -14.15 3.64
C GLU A 3 30.02 -14.92 2.31
N ALA A 4 31.07 -14.60 1.54
CA ALA A 4 31.36 -15.29 0.27
C ALA A 4 31.95 -16.70 0.44
N ARG A 5 32.42 -17.07 1.64
CA ARG A 5 32.95 -18.42 1.93
C ARG A 5 31.87 -19.48 2.15
N PHE A 6 30.60 -19.09 2.29
CA PHE A 6 29.49 -20.04 2.41
C PHE A 6 29.00 -20.61 1.07
N ALA A 7 29.45 -20.08 -0.06
CA ALA A 7 29.00 -20.51 -1.39
C ALA A 7 29.83 -21.66 -2.00
N VAL A 8 30.94 -22.08 -1.39
CA VAL A 8 31.92 -23.03 -1.97
C VAL A 8 32.10 -24.30 -1.12
N ARG A 9 31.01 -24.82 -0.53
CA ARG A 9 31.01 -26.20 -0.01
C ARG A 9 30.08 -27.05 -0.88
N PRO A 10 30.51 -28.26 -1.27
CA PRO A 10 29.68 -29.15 -2.07
C PRO A 10 28.35 -29.34 -1.35
N THR A 11 27.25 -29.04 -2.06
CA THR A 11 25.88 -29.25 -1.61
C THR A 11 25.79 -30.66 -1.05
N ALA A 12 25.52 -30.76 0.25
CA ALA A 12 25.34 -32.03 0.93
C ALA A 12 24.35 -32.87 0.11
N ALA A 13 24.83 -34.02 -0.37
CA ALA A 13 24.01 -34.99 -1.07
C ALA A 13 22.77 -35.27 -0.21
N LEU A 14 21.59 -35.01 -0.77
CA LEU A 14 20.28 -35.23 -0.14
C LEU A 14 20.06 -36.73 0.02
N HIS A 15 20.69 -37.35 1.03
CA HIS A 15 20.59 -38.80 1.23
C HIS A 15 19.26 -39.23 1.85
N HIS A 16 18.45 -38.31 2.40
CA HIS A 16 17.08 -38.61 2.86
C HIS A 16 16.16 -37.37 2.74
N VAL A 17 15.02 -37.51 2.04
CA VAL A 17 13.90 -36.57 2.13
C VAL A 17 13.03 -37.04 3.29
N GLY A 18 13.23 -36.44 4.47
CA GLY A 18 12.43 -36.72 5.66
C GLY A 18 11.24 -35.76 5.75
N PHE A 19 10.02 -36.29 5.77
CA PHE A 19 8.82 -35.53 6.11
C PHE A 19 8.59 -35.60 7.62
N GLU A 20 8.82 -34.50 8.32
CA GLU A 20 8.56 -34.40 9.76
C GLU A 20 7.35 -33.48 9.99
N VAL A 21 6.26 -34.06 10.50
CA VAL A 21 5.02 -33.32 10.77
C VAL A 21 5.07 -32.75 12.19
N ASP A 22 5.60 -31.53 12.31
CA ASP A 22 5.56 -30.77 13.57
C ASP A 22 4.26 -29.96 13.66
N THR A 23 3.36 -30.41 14.53
CA THR A 23 2.02 -29.82 14.74
C THR A 23 2.05 -28.48 15.49
N SER A 24 3.21 -28.06 16.04
CA SER A 24 3.35 -26.80 16.76
C SER A 24 3.42 -25.57 15.85
N ARG A 25 3.84 -25.75 14.58
CA ARG A 25 4.06 -24.65 13.64
C ARG A 25 2.79 -24.25 12.89
N LYS A 26 2.59 -22.94 12.74
CA LYS A 26 1.36 -22.32 12.16
C LYS A 26 1.44 -22.03 10.66
N GLN A 27 2.62 -22.17 10.06
CA GLN A 27 2.89 -21.83 8.66
C GLN A 27 3.77 -22.91 8.02
N THR A 28 3.56 -23.12 6.72
CA THR A 28 4.41 -23.99 5.91
C THR A 28 5.81 -23.40 5.84
N GLN A 29 6.81 -24.16 6.25
CA GLN A 29 8.21 -23.74 6.21
C GLN A 29 9.05 -24.84 5.60
N LEU A 30 9.97 -24.46 4.74
CA LEU A 30 10.92 -25.36 4.09
C LEU A 30 12.29 -25.07 4.67
N TYR A 31 12.87 -26.04 5.36
CA TYR A 31 14.16 -25.92 6.01
C TYR A 31 15.14 -26.93 5.43
N VAL A 32 16.33 -26.46 5.04
CA VAL A 32 17.42 -27.33 4.60
C VAL A 32 18.30 -27.64 5.81
N SER A 33 18.20 -28.86 6.32
CA SER A 33 19.05 -29.36 7.39
C SER A 33 20.21 -30.17 6.81
N ARG A 34 21.28 -30.40 7.60
CA ARG A 34 22.37 -31.32 7.22
C ARG A 34 21.89 -32.76 6.95
N ARG A 35 20.68 -33.11 7.43
CA ARG A 35 20.05 -34.43 7.26
C ARG A 35 19.10 -34.52 6.06
N GLY A 36 18.83 -33.42 5.35
CA GLY A 36 17.86 -33.41 4.26
C GLY A 36 17.00 -32.14 4.20
N LEU A 37 16.07 -32.14 3.26
CA LEU A 37 15.10 -31.06 3.06
C LEU A 37 13.85 -31.40 3.87
N VAL A 38 13.56 -30.60 4.91
CA VAL A 38 12.43 -30.79 5.82
C VAL A 38 11.33 -29.80 5.44
N LEU A 39 10.19 -30.33 4.98
CA LEU A 39 8.98 -29.56 4.71
C LEU A 39 8.02 -29.68 5.89
N TYR A 40 7.82 -28.58 6.61
CA TYR A 40 6.83 -28.50 7.67
C TYR A 40 5.46 -28.22 7.07
N ILE A 41 4.53 -29.14 7.26
CA ILE A 41 3.12 -28.96 6.91
C ILE A 41 2.34 -28.66 8.20
N PRO A 42 1.76 -27.47 8.36
CA PRO A 42 1.04 -27.11 9.57
C PRO A 42 -0.24 -27.94 9.70
N HIS A 43 -0.74 -28.11 10.92
CA HIS A 43 -1.99 -28.83 11.18
C HIS A 43 -3.14 -28.32 10.28
N PRO A 44 -4.03 -29.19 9.75
CA PRO A 44 -5.10 -28.81 8.82
C PRO A 44 -5.94 -27.60 9.26
N TYR A 45 -6.20 -27.49 10.57
CA TYR A 45 -6.85 -26.31 11.16
C TYR A 45 -6.17 -24.98 10.81
N PHE A 46 -4.83 -24.90 10.90
CA PHE A 46 -4.08 -23.69 10.56
C PHE A 46 -4.06 -23.44 9.06
N ILE A 47 -4.03 -24.49 8.24
CA ILE A 47 -4.15 -24.37 6.78
C ILE A 47 -5.49 -23.72 6.43
N ILE A 48 -6.61 -24.28 6.92
CA ILE A 48 -7.96 -23.76 6.66
C ILE A 48 -8.12 -22.34 7.20
N LYS A 49 -7.60 -22.05 8.40
CA LYS A 49 -7.63 -20.72 9.00
C LYS A 49 -6.85 -19.69 8.16
N ASN A 50 -5.66 -20.05 7.68
CA ASN A 50 -4.85 -19.17 6.84
C ASN A 50 -5.49 -18.98 5.46
N MET A 51 -6.04 -20.05 4.86
CA MET A 51 -6.82 -19.96 3.61
C MET A 51 -8.02 -19.02 3.77
N ARG A 52 -8.82 -19.18 4.84
CA ARG A 52 -9.95 -18.29 5.13
C ARG A 52 -9.50 -16.84 5.30
N ARG A 53 -8.42 -16.59 6.04
CA ARG A 53 -7.86 -15.23 6.19
C ARG A 53 -7.40 -14.66 4.85
N SER A 54 -6.68 -15.44 4.05
CA SER A 54 -6.22 -15.04 2.72
C SER A 54 -7.40 -14.69 1.81
N PHE A 55 -8.46 -15.51 1.82
CA PHE A 55 -9.69 -15.24 1.10
C PHE A 55 -10.33 -13.91 1.51
N TRP A 56 -10.54 -13.68 2.81
CA TRP A 56 -11.11 -12.42 3.29
C TRP A 56 -10.22 -11.22 3.00
N HIS A 57 -8.90 -11.37 3.04
CA HIS A 57 -7.95 -10.34 2.59
C HIS A 57 -8.07 -10.04 1.09
N GLY A 58 -8.28 -11.07 0.26
CA GLY A 58 -8.55 -10.92 -1.16
C GLY A 58 -9.85 -10.16 -1.42
N VAL A 59 -10.94 -10.57 -0.75
CA VAL A 59 -12.24 -9.89 -0.82
C VAL A 59 -12.13 -8.43 -0.39
N ASP A 60 -11.42 -8.15 0.71
CA ASP A 60 -11.17 -6.79 1.18
C ASP A 60 -10.40 -5.96 0.14
N LYS A 61 -9.38 -6.53 -0.50
CA LYS A 61 -8.60 -5.85 -1.53
C LYS A 61 -9.46 -5.47 -2.74
N VAL A 62 -10.33 -6.38 -3.19
CA VAL A 62 -11.29 -6.12 -4.28
C VAL A 62 -12.32 -5.08 -3.85
N GLN A 63 -12.87 -5.20 -2.65
CA GLN A 63 -13.81 -4.23 -2.12
C GLN A 63 -13.19 -2.84 -2.01
N PHE A 64 -11.91 -2.74 -1.64
CA PHE A 64 -11.21 -1.47 -1.66
C PHE A 64 -11.01 -0.97 -3.08
N ALA A 65 -10.56 -1.79 -4.03
CA ALA A 65 -10.41 -1.35 -5.42
C ALA A 65 -11.70 -0.74 -6.01
N LEU A 66 -12.86 -1.29 -5.66
CA LEU A 66 -14.18 -0.83 -6.12
C LEU A 66 -14.81 0.29 -5.27
N TYR A 67 -14.20 0.64 -4.13
CA TYR A 67 -14.71 1.71 -3.27
C TYR A 67 -14.78 3.04 -4.05
N PRO A 68 -15.90 3.80 -3.99
CA PRO A 68 -16.95 3.77 -2.95
C PRO A 68 -18.08 2.77 -3.18
N ILE A 69 -18.12 2.05 -4.30
CA ILE A 69 -19.22 1.15 -4.65
C ILE A 69 -19.07 -0.16 -3.85
N PRO A 70 -20.08 -0.59 -3.07
CA PRO A 70 -20.02 -1.86 -2.36
C PRO A 70 -19.89 -3.04 -3.34
N LEU A 71 -19.04 -4.01 -3.01
CA LEU A 71 -18.84 -5.20 -3.86
C LEU A 71 -20.16 -5.92 -4.16
N SER A 72 -21.08 -5.98 -3.20
CA SER A 72 -22.41 -6.57 -3.38
C SER A 72 -23.23 -5.90 -4.48
N VAL A 73 -23.14 -4.58 -4.60
CA VAL A 73 -23.84 -3.80 -5.65
C VAL A 73 -23.23 -4.08 -7.01
N VAL A 74 -21.90 -4.16 -7.11
CA VAL A 74 -21.21 -4.48 -8.37
C VAL A 74 -21.54 -5.91 -8.81
N THR A 75 -21.54 -6.87 -7.89
CA THR A 75 -21.91 -8.26 -8.20
C THR A 75 -23.38 -8.39 -8.57
N ALA A 76 -24.28 -7.66 -7.89
CA ALA A 76 -25.70 -7.65 -8.22
C ALA A 76 -25.97 -7.02 -9.58
N PHE A 77 -25.27 -5.92 -9.92
CA PHE A 77 -25.34 -5.30 -11.24
C PHE A 77 -24.84 -6.24 -12.33
N SER A 78 -23.67 -6.85 -12.14
CA SER A 78 -23.10 -7.84 -13.06
C SER A 78 -24.02 -9.04 -13.25
N PHE A 79 -24.65 -9.53 -12.18
CA PHE A 79 -25.61 -10.63 -12.24
C PHE A 79 -26.93 -10.22 -12.90
N GLY A 80 -27.40 -8.99 -12.67
CA GLY A 80 -28.55 -8.42 -13.37
C GLY A 80 -28.32 -8.34 -14.88
N VAL A 81 -27.13 -7.91 -15.31
CA VAL A 81 -26.72 -7.93 -16.72
C VAL A 81 -26.69 -9.36 -17.26
N PHE A 82 -26.15 -10.32 -16.49
CA PHE A 82 -26.15 -11.73 -16.88
C PHE A 82 -27.58 -12.25 -17.15
N LEU A 83 -28.51 -12.04 -16.20
CA LEU A 83 -29.89 -12.48 -16.35
C LEU A 83 -30.62 -11.77 -17.48
N TRP A 84 -30.39 -10.47 -17.65
CA TRP A 84 -30.99 -9.70 -18.72
C TRP A 84 -30.55 -10.22 -20.09
N VAL A 85 -29.25 -10.44 -20.29
CA VAL A 85 -28.73 -10.98 -21.55
C VAL A 85 -29.21 -12.41 -21.75
N LEU A 86 -29.26 -13.24 -20.70
CA LEU A 86 -29.73 -14.63 -20.79
C LEU A 86 -31.18 -14.73 -21.26
N ASN A 87 -32.05 -13.83 -20.81
CA ASN A 87 -33.46 -13.77 -21.18
C ASN A 87 -33.73 -12.98 -22.47
N SER A 88 -32.75 -12.26 -22.99
CA SER A 88 -32.88 -11.53 -24.25
C SER A 88 -32.86 -12.51 -25.43
N PRO A 89 -33.67 -12.27 -26.48
CA PRO A 89 -33.70 -13.12 -27.66
C PRO A 89 -32.38 -13.03 -28.45
N ALA A 90 -32.11 -14.02 -29.30
CA ALA A 90 -30.81 -14.18 -29.95
C ALA A 90 -30.47 -13.03 -30.92
N ASP A 91 -31.50 -12.36 -31.45
CA ASP A 91 -31.47 -11.21 -32.35
C ASP A 91 -31.42 -9.86 -31.61
N ALA A 92 -31.49 -9.85 -30.27
CA ALA A 92 -31.44 -8.62 -29.50
C ALA A 92 -30.12 -7.87 -29.74
N TRP A 93 -30.19 -6.56 -29.95
CA TRP A 93 -29.04 -5.68 -30.23
C TRP A 93 -27.85 -5.85 -29.28
N ILE A 94 -28.10 -6.21 -28.02
CA ILE A 94 -27.05 -6.45 -27.01
C ILE A 94 -26.14 -7.64 -27.36
N ARG A 95 -26.67 -8.63 -28.09
CA ARG A 95 -25.93 -9.82 -28.54
C ARG A 95 -25.30 -9.68 -29.93
N VAL A 96 -25.82 -8.77 -30.76
CA VAL A 96 -25.43 -8.63 -32.18
C VAL A 96 -24.73 -7.30 -32.50
N ASN A 97 -24.30 -6.55 -31.49
CA ASN A 97 -23.53 -5.33 -31.70
C ASN A 97 -22.04 -5.62 -31.95
N CYS A 98 -21.31 -4.61 -32.42
CA CYS A 98 -19.89 -4.71 -32.71
C CYS A 98 -19.05 -5.08 -31.46
N VAL A 99 -19.45 -4.62 -30.27
CA VAL A 99 -18.75 -4.94 -29.02
C VAL A 99 -18.93 -6.42 -28.68
N SER A 100 -20.13 -6.96 -28.83
CA SER A 100 -20.41 -8.38 -28.64
C SER A 100 -19.63 -9.27 -29.60
N ASP A 101 -19.49 -8.86 -30.86
CA ASP A 101 -18.68 -9.61 -31.84
C ASP A 101 -17.20 -9.65 -31.44
N ILE A 102 -16.66 -8.51 -30.97
CA ILE A 102 -15.29 -8.44 -30.46
C ILE A 102 -15.13 -9.36 -29.23
N LEU A 103 -16.08 -9.31 -28.30
CA LEU A 103 -16.06 -10.16 -27.11
C LEU A 103 -16.09 -11.64 -27.47
N TRP A 104 -16.91 -12.03 -28.45
CA TRP A 104 -17.00 -13.41 -28.89
C TRP A 104 -15.70 -13.90 -29.53
N ARG A 105 -15.09 -13.09 -30.42
CA ARG A 105 -13.78 -13.39 -31.03
C ARG A 105 -12.67 -13.53 -30.00
N LEU A 106 -12.67 -12.70 -28.96
CA LEU A 106 -11.72 -12.81 -27.86
C LEU A 106 -11.96 -14.08 -27.02
N ASP A 107 -13.22 -14.45 -26.82
CA ASP A 107 -13.60 -15.63 -26.05
C ASP A 107 -13.33 -16.95 -26.79
N GLU A 108 -13.44 -16.98 -28.12
CA GLU A 108 -13.10 -18.16 -28.93
C GLU A 108 -11.64 -18.59 -28.77
N ARG A 109 -10.75 -17.66 -28.39
CA ARG A 109 -9.34 -17.94 -28.12
C ARG A 109 -9.10 -18.55 -26.74
N ASN A 110 -10.08 -18.52 -25.83
CA ASN A 110 -9.93 -18.96 -24.45
C ASN A 110 -10.35 -20.44 -24.28
N PHE A 111 -9.39 -21.32 -24.03
CA PHE A 111 -9.64 -22.76 -23.80
C PHE A 111 -10.59 -23.06 -22.62
N ILE A 112 -10.67 -22.17 -21.62
CA ILE A 112 -11.48 -22.39 -20.42
C ILE A 112 -12.97 -22.16 -20.71
N SER A 113 -13.31 -21.14 -21.50
CA SER A 113 -14.71 -20.83 -21.81
C SER A 113 -15.33 -21.82 -22.80
N ALA A 114 -14.51 -22.55 -23.56
CA ALA A 114 -14.97 -23.65 -24.41
C ALA A 114 -15.67 -24.79 -23.63
N ARG A 115 -15.41 -24.92 -22.32
CA ARG A 115 -16.11 -25.91 -21.45
C ARG A 115 -17.50 -25.46 -21.00
N ILE A 116 -17.84 -24.18 -21.17
CA ILE A 116 -19.11 -23.61 -20.74
C ILE A 116 -20.13 -23.77 -21.87
N PRO A 117 -21.38 -24.21 -21.59
CA PRO A 117 -22.41 -24.31 -22.63
C PRO A 117 -22.63 -22.98 -23.35
N SER A 118 -22.77 -23.00 -24.68
CA SER A 118 -22.87 -21.80 -25.52
C SER A 118 -23.96 -20.83 -25.08
N ARG A 119 -25.05 -21.33 -24.47
CA ARG A 119 -26.14 -20.53 -23.91
C ARG A 119 -25.68 -19.53 -22.84
N TYR A 120 -24.67 -19.86 -22.04
CA TYR A 120 -24.23 -19.04 -20.90
C TYR A 120 -22.98 -18.21 -21.19
N ARG A 121 -22.24 -18.52 -22.26
CA ARG A 121 -20.99 -17.82 -22.61
C ARG A 121 -21.23 -16.33 -22.86
N MET A 122 -22.18 -15.99 -23.72
CA MET A 122 -22.43 -14.61 -24.10
C MET A 122 -22.94 -13.74 -22.91
N PRO A 123 -23.92 -14.20 -22.10
CA PRO A 123 -24.29 -13.51 -20.86
C PRO A 123 -23.11 -13.33 -19.89
N ALA A 124 -22.26 -14.35 -19.72
CA ALA A 124 -21.10 -14.27 -18.82
C ALA A 124 -20.08 -13.23 -19.29
N LEU A 125 -19.82 -13.14 -20.60
CA LEU A 125 -18.93 -12.12 -21.16
C LEU A 125 -19.46 -10.71 -20.92
N CYS A 126 -20.75 -10.47 -21.16
CA CYS A 126 -21.37 -9.17 -20.91
C CYS A 126 -21.31 -8.79 -19.42
N ALA A 127 -21.55 -9.76 -18.53
CA ALA A 127 -21.43 -9.56 -17.08
C ALA A 127 -20.00 -9.20 -16.67
N ASN A 128 -18.98 -9.89 -17.21
CA ASN A 128 -17.58 -9.58 -16.97
C ASN A 128 -17.20 -8.17 -17.48
N VAL A 129 -17.72 -7.76 -18.64
CA VAL A 129 -17.53 -6.40 -19.16
C VAL A 129 -18.18 -5.36 -18.27
N ALA A 130 -19.39 -5.61 -17.78
CA ALA A 130 -20.05 -4.72 -16.83
C ALA A 130 -19.22 -4.56 -15.54
N PHE A 131 -18.70 -5.66 -14.98
CA PHE A 131 -17.80 -5.61 -13.84
C PHE A 131 -16.50 -4.86 -14.15
N GLY A 132 -15.91 -5.10 -15.32
CA GLY A 132 -14.71 -4.43 -15.81
C GLY A 132 -14.91 -2.92 -15.99
N ALA A 133 -16.06 -2.49 -16.52
CA ALA A 133 -16.41 -1.08 -16.69
C ALA A 133 -16.51 -0.35 -15.34
N VAL A 134 -17.14 -0.97 -14.34
CA VAL A 134 -17.18 -0.40 -12.98
C VAL A 134 -15.78 -0.32 -12.38
N THR A 135 -14.96 -1.36 -12.56
CA THR A 135 -13.57 -1.37 -12.09
C THR A 135 -12.72 -0.29 -12.76
N LEU A 136 -12.90 -0.07 -14.06
CA LEU A 136 -12.21 0.98 -14.81
C LEU A 136 -12.65 2.37 -14.33
N PHE A 137 -13.95 2.57 -14.08
CA PHE A 137 -14.46 3.81 -13.54
C PHE A 137 -13.88 4.13 -12.15
N THR A 138 -13.85 3.15 -11.24
CA THR A 138 -13.26 3.36 -9.91
C THR A 138 -11.75 3.56 -9.99
N ALA A 139 -11.05 2.89 -10.90
CA ALA A 139 -9.63 3.14 -11.16
C ALA A 139 -9.38 4.57 -11.66
N LEU A 140 -10.20 5.07 -12.58
CA LEU A 140 -10.12 6.45 -13.07
C LEU A 140 -10.39 7.45 -11.94
N GLN A 141 -11.44 7.23 -11.15
CA GLN A 141 -11.75 8.05 -9.99
C GLN A 141 -10.56 8.12 -9.01
N ARG A 142 -9.92 6.99 -8.75
CA ARG A 142 -8.73 6.90 -7.88
C ARG A 142 -7.54 7.64 -8.45
N PHE A 143 -7.32 7.56 -9.76
CA PHE A 143 -6.27 8.30 -10.44
C PHE A 143 -6.48 9.82 -10.33
N VAL A 144 -7.71 10.28 -10.56
CA VAL A 144 -8.09 11.70 -10.40
C VAL A 144 -7.85 12.14 -8.96
N LEU A 145 -8.29 11.35 -7.97
CA LEU A 145 -8.06 11.66 -6.56
C LEU A 145 -6.57 11.74 -6.22
N ARG A 146 -5.75 10.82 -6.74
CA ARG A 146 -4.29 10.86 -6.55
C ARG A 146 -3.67 12.13 -7.12
N LYS A 147 -4.13 12.58 -8.28
CA LYS A 147 -3.69 13.85 -8.86
C LYS A 147 -4.14 15.05 -8.03
N LEU A 148 -5.38 15.06 -7.54
CA LEU A 148 -5.83 16.09 -6.61
C LEU A 148 -4.98 16.13 -5.34
N LEU A 149 -4.76 14.99 -4.67
CA LEU A 149 -3.99 14.93 -3.43
C LEU A 149 -2.51 15.26 -3.61
N SER A 150 -1.98 15.18 -4.84
CA SER A 150 -0.60 15.60 -5.12
C SER A 150 -0.38 17.12 -5.01
N TYR A 151 -1.45 17.93 -4.97
CA TYR A 151 -1.36 19.36 -4.76
C TYR A 151 -0.98 19.68 -3.29
N ASN A 152 0.22 20.23 -3.09
CA ASN A 152 0.81 20.50 -1.79
C ASN A 152 1.01 22.01 -1.50
N ARG A 153 0.61 22.89 -2.42
CA ARG A 153 0.83 24.34 -2.29
C ARG A 153 0.12 24.95 -1.09
N TRP A 154 -1.01 24.38 -0.70
CA TRP A 154 -1.78 24.78 0.48
C TRP A 154 -0.96 24.74 1.78
N ILE A 155 0.06 23.88 1.87
CA ILE A 155 0.94 23.76 3.06
C ILE A 155 1.84 24.99 3.21
N TYR A 156 2.21 25.62 2.09
CA TYR A 156 3.11 26.77 2.06
C TYR A 156 2.36 28.10 2.03
N GLU A 157 1.03 28.07 1.88
CA GLU A 157 0.18 29.24 2.05
C GLU A 157 0.03 29.50 3.55
N GLY A 158 0.49 30.67 4.02
CA GLY A 158 0.34 31.07 5.42
C GLY A 158 -1.13 31.25 5.83
N GLN A 159 -1.38 31.56 7.11
CA GLN A 159 -2.74 31.72 7.68
C GLN A 159 -3.55 32.94 7.14
N GLY A 160 -3.23 33.44 5.96
CA GLY A 160 -3.91 34.56 5.30
C GLY A 160 -4.97 34.12 4.29
N LYS A 161 -5.19 34.97 3.28
CA LYS A 161 -6.13 34.68 2.18
C LYS A 161 -5.62 33.51 1.34
N LEU A 162 -6.35 32.40 1.36
CA LEU A 162 -6.08 31.24 0.52
C LEU A 162 -6.18 31.60 -0.97
N SER A 163 -5.30 31.01 -1.78
CA SER A 163 -5.36 31.15 -3.23
C SER A 163 -6.68 30.61 -3.78
N ARG A 164 -7.22 31.24 -4.83
CA ARG A 164 -8.44 30.73 -5.52
C ARG A 164 -8.28 29.28 -5.98
N LYS A 165 -7.06 28.89 -6.37
CA LYS A 165 -6.73 27.50 -6.76
C LYS A 165 -6.88 26.54 -5.59
N THR A 166 -6.37 26.93 -4.41
CA THR A 166 -6.45 26.14 -3.18
C THR A 166 -7.90 26.03 -2.68
N MET A 167 -8.66 27.13 -2.77
CA MET A 167 -10.09 27.13 -2.46
C MET A 167 -10.87 26.18 -3.37
N LEU A 168 -10.63 26.25 -4.69
CA LEU A 168 -11.27 25.36 -5.66
C LEU A 168 -10.90 23.89 -5.42
N TRP A 169 -9.62 23.62 -5.19
CA TRP A 169 -9.13 22.29 -4.84
C TRP A 169 -9.82 21.72 -3.60
N GLY A 170 -9.89 22.52 -2.53
CA GLY A 170 -10.54 22.13 -1.27
C GLY A 170 -12.04 21.89 -1.46
N PHE A 171 -12.70 22.72 -2.26
CA PHE A 171 -14.11 22.53 -2.63
C PHE A 171 -14.35 21.22 -3.37
N ILE A 172 -13.53 20.90 -4.39
CA ILE A 172 -13.64 19.65 -5.15
C ILE A 172 -13.43 18.44 -4.23
N LEU A 173 -12.37 18.45 -3.41
CA LEU A 173 -12.11 17.36 -2.47
C LEU A 173 -13.26 17.17 -1.48
N LYS A 174 -13.75 18.25 -0.88
CA LYS A 174 -14.80 18.20 0.13
C LYS A 174 -16.12 17.66 -0.43
N THR A 175 -16.50 18.13 -1.61
CA THR A 175 -17.79 17.79 -2.24
C THR A 175 -17.80 16.37 -2.82
N PHE A 176 -16.76 15.98 -3.56
CA PHE A 176 -16.78 14.72 -4.30
C PHE A 176 -16.16 13.53 -3.57
N PHE A 177 -15.18 13.78 -2.70
CA PHE A 177 -14.39 12.71 -2.09
C PHE A 177 -14.65 12.58 -0.59
N MET A 178 -14.54 13.67 0.18
CA MET A 178 -14.56 13.61 1.65
C MET A 178 -15.84 13.01 2.24
N HIS A 179 -17.01 13.33 1.68
CA HIS A 179 -18.28 12.85 2.23
C HIS A 179 -18.40 11.32 2.24
N ASN A 180 -17.67 10.65 1.35
CA ASN A 180 -17.73 9.22 1.16
C ASN A 180 -16.68 8.44 1.96
N LEU A 181 -15.82 9.06 2.77
CA LEU A 181 -14.78 8.33 3.53
C LEU A 181 -15.30 7.75 4.85
N LYS A 182 -16.04 6.64 4.76
CA LYS A 182 -16.48 5.89 5.96
C LYS A 182 -15.51 4.78 6.38
N ARG A 183 -14.54 4.42 5.52
CA ARG A 183 -13.62 3.31 5.77
C ARG A 183 -12.16 3.74 5.83
N THR A 184 -11.49 3.34 6.92
CA THR A 184 -10.05 3.50 7.13
C THR A 184 -9.28 2.75 6.04
N GLY A 185 -8.32 3.43 5.40
CA GLY A 185 -7.46 2.84 4.37
C GLY A 185 -8.09 2.70 2.98
N ALA A 186 -9.36 3.09 2.77
CA ALA A 186 -10.03 2.91 1.48
C ALA A 186 -9.34 3.64 0.32
N TYR A 187 -8.73 4.79 0.60
CA TYR A 187 -7.99 5.59 -0.36
C TYR A 187 -6.48 5.55 -0.15
N GLY A 188 -5.94 4.54 0.55
CA GLY A 188 -4.49 4.38 0.73
C GLY A 188 -3.73 4.36 -0.60
N SER A 189 -4.29 3.70 -1.62
CA SER A 189 -3.71 3.68 -2.98
C SER A 189 -3.89 4.98 -3.77
N CYS A 190 -4.64 5.95 -3.25
CA CYS A 190 -4.77 7.28 -3.86
C CYS A 190 -3.76 8.27 -3.29
N LEU A 191 -3.07 7.94 -2.19
CA LEU A 191 -2.05 8.84 -1.64
C LEU A 191 -0.90 9.00 -2.65
N PRO A 192 -0.46 10.23 -2.92
CA PRO A 192 0.69 10.46 -3.78
C PRO A 192 1.94 9.82 -3.16
N SER A 193 2.78 9.24 -4.01
CA SER A 193 4.08 8.72 -3.56
C SER A 193 4.95 9.88 -3.07
N GLN A 194 5.83 9.60 -2.11
CA GLN A 194 6.72 10.61 -1.56
C GLN A 194 7.59 11.18 -2.70
N PRO A 195 7.56 12.50 -2.96
CA PRO A 195 8.27 13.08 -4.09
C PRO A 195 9.79 12.97 -3.89
N LEU A 196 10.49 12.65 -4.97
CA LEU A 196 11.95 12.69 -5.01
C LEU A 196 12.40 14.15 -5.31
N PRO A 197 13.07 14.84 -4.38
CA PRO A 197 13.53 16.21 -4.64
C PRO A 197 14.64 16.24 -5.67
N ASP A 198 14.74 17.35 -6.39
CA ASP A 198 15.84 17.60 -7.32
C ASP A 198 17.18 17.69 -6.58
N LEU A 199 18.22 17.11 -7.18
CA LEU A 199 19.55 17.04 -6.58
C LEU A 199 20.14 18.43 -6.34
N LYS A 200 20.03 19.33 -7.32
CA LYS A 200 20.58 20.69 -7.22
C LYS A 200 19.85 21.50 -6.16
N ILE A 201 18.51 21.40 -6.12
CA ILE A 201 17.71 22.05 -5.07
C ILE A 201 18.08 21.51 -3.68
N THR A 202 18.30 20.20 -3.56
CA THR A 202 18.66 19.56 -2.29
C THR A 202 20.02 20.07 -1.80
N VAL A 203 21.04 20.07 -2.66
CA VAL A 203 22.38 20.59 -2.32
C VAL A 203 22.33 22.08 -1.99
N GLN A 204 21.57 22.88 -2.75
CA GLN A 204 21.42 24.31 -2.47
C GLN A 204 20.79 24.57 -1.09
N ARG A 205 19.74 23.82 -0.73
CA ARG A 205 19.09 23.92 0.59
C ARG A 205 20.03 23.47 1.70
N PHE A 206 20.79 22.41 1.47
CA PHE A 206 21.83 21.95 2.38
C PHE A 206 22.87 23.05 2.63
N MET A 207 23.44 23.65 1.58
CA MET A 207 24.40 24.75 1.71
C MET A 207 23.81 25.93 2.49
N LYS A 208 22.56 26.31 2.19
CA LYS A 208 21.87 27.37 2.94
C LYS A 208 21.72 27.05 4.43
N SER A 209 21.45 25.79 4.78
CA SER A 209 21.35 25.36 6.18
C SER A 209 22.70 25.30 6.91
N MET A 210 23.80 25.18 6.16
CA MET A 210 25.14 25.07 6.73
C MET A 210 25.78 26.43 7.04
N VAL A 211 25.36 27.52 6.38
CA VAL A 211 25.88 28.88 6.60
C VAL A 211 26.17 29.23 8.08
N PRO A 212 25.23 29.08 9.03
CA PRO A 212 25.46 29.48 10.42
C PRO A 212 26.58 28.70 11.13
N PHE A 213 26.91 27.49 10.67
CA PHE A 213 27.97 26.68 11.27
C PHE A 213 29.39 27.06 10.80
N TYR A 214 29.48 27.87 9.75
CA TYR A 214 30.75 28.26 9.13
C TYR A 214 31.03 29.77 9.20
N GLU A 215 30.23 30.53 9.95
CA GLU A 215 30.50 31.95 10.20
C GLU A 215 31.89 32.11 10.85
N GLY A 216 32.74 32.95 10.25
CA GLY A 216 34.13 33.15 10.67
C GLY A 216 35.14 32.09 10.19
N LYS A 217 34.71 31.06 9.45
CA LYS A 217 35.58 29.97 8.95
C LYS A 217 35.63 29.91 7.42
N THR A 218 36.16 30.96 6.81
CA THR A 218 36.13 31.15 5.35
C THR A 218 36.76 29.98 4.57
N ALA A 219 37.89 29.44 5.03
CA ALA A 219 38.57 28.34 4.35
C ALA A 219 37.77 27.03 4.35
N GLU A 220 37.15 26.68 5.49
CA GLU A 220 36.31 25.48 5.60
C GLU A 220 35.02 25.62 4.77
N TRP A 221 34.44 26.83 4.75
CA TRP A 221 33.27 27.12 3.92
C TRP A 221 33.55 26.93 2.43
N GLU A 222 34.66 27.47 1.93
CA GLU A 222 35.03 27.32 0.51
C GLU A 222 35.35 25.87 0.17
N HIS A 223 35.94 25.12 1.10
CA HIS A 223 36.14 23.68 0.93
C HIS A 223 34.81 22.91 0.81
N LEU A 224 33.84 23.17 1.70
CA LEU A 224 32.52 22.54 1.64
C LEU A 224 31.78 22.88 0.34
N LYS A 225 31.89 24.13 -0.11
CA LYS A 225 31.32 24.59 -1.37
C LYS A 225 31.92 23.83 -2.55
N LYS A 226 33.25 23.69 -2.59
CA LYS A 226 33.93 22.89 -3.63
C LYS A 226 33.47 21.43 -3.61
N LEU A 227 33.42 20.79 -2.44
CA LEU A 227 32.91 19.40 -2.32
C LEU A 227 31.47 19.26 -2.81
N SER A 228 30.62 20.25 -2.52
CA SER A 228 29.23 20.26 -2.96
C SER A 228 29.11 20.42 -4.48
N GLU A 229 29.94 21.26 -5.09
CA GLU A 229 30.02 21.41 -6.54
C GLU A 229 30.56 20.14 -7.22
N ASP A 230 31.60 19.52 -6.65
CA ASP A 230 32.18 18.27 -7.13
C ASP A 230 31.16 17.12 -7.04
N PHE A 231 30.40 17.04 -5.94
CA PHE A 231 29.32 16.06 -5.79
C PHE A 231 28.22 16.25 -6.85
N LEU A 232 27.84 17.50 -7.14
CA LEU A 232 26.84 17.81 -8.17
C LEU A 232 27.28 17.44 -9.58
N ARG A 233 28.59 17.48 -9.87
CA ARG A 233 29.15 17.15 -11.19
C ARG A 233 29.44 15.66 -11.37
N ASN A 234 29.88 14.99 -10.30
CA ASN A 234 30.41 13.63 -10.38
C ASN A 234 29.40 12.59 -9.86
N GLU A 235 29.45 12.25 -8.57
CA GLU A 235 28.73 11.10 -8.01
C GLU A 235 27.22 11.35 -7.85
N GLY A 236 26.82 12.58 -7.53
CA GLY A 236 25.44 12.95 -7.25
C GLY A 236 24.46 12.56 -8.36
N PRO A 237 24.73 12.89 -9.64
CA PRO A 237 23.88 12.46 -10.75
C PRO A 237 23.69 10.95 -10.86
N GLN A 238 24.74 10.15 -10.58
CA GLN A 238 24.63 8.69 -10.62
C GLN A 238 23.76 8.17 -9.47
N LEU A 239 23.95 8.67 -8.25
CA LEU A 239 23.13 8.30 -7.10
C LEU A 239 21.67 8.73 -7.27
N GLN A 240 21.44 9.94 -7.81
CA GLN A 240 20.09 10.42 -8.11
C GLN A 240 19.37 9.55 -9.14
N ARG A 241 20.09 8.99 -10.13
CA ARG A 241 19.52 8.02 -11.10
C ARG A 241 19.08 6.73 -10.39
N TYR A 242 19.90 6.19 -9.49
CA TYR A 242 19.51 4.99 -8.71
C TYR A 242 18.32 5.26 -7.79
N LEU A 243 18.28 6.44 -7.15
CA LEU A 243 17.12 6.88 -6.37
C LEU A 243 15.86 7.00 -7.21
N TRP A 244 15.98 7.54 -8.43
CA TRP A 244 14.86 7.66 -9.36
C TRP A 244 14.33 6.29 -9.80
N LEU A 245 15.22 5.34 -10.10
CA LEU A 245 14.82 3.95 -10.38
C LEU A 245 14.06 3.33 -9.20
N LYS A 246 14.55 3.53 -7.97
CA LYS A 246 13.83 3.06 -6.77
C LYS A 246 12.47 3.73 -6.62
N TYR A 247 12.40 5.04 -6.86
CA TYR A 247 11.16 5.81 -6.82
C TYR A 247 10.11 5.31 -7.82
N LEU A 248 10.51 4.84 -9.00
CA LEU A 248 9.58 4.24 -9.96
C LEU A 248 9.06 2.87 -9.52
N LEU A 249 9.90 2.08 -8.84
CA LEU A 249 9.58 0.69 -8.51
C LEU A 249 8.85 0.54 -7.17
N ALA A 250 9.03 1.47 -6.24
CA ALA A 250 8.49 1.38 -4.88
C ALA A 250 7.35 2.38 -4.65
N ASP A 251 6.33 1.97 -3.88
CA ASP A 251 5.23 2.87 -3.47
C ASP A 251 5.77 4.08 -2.68
N ASN A 252 6.76 3.84 -1.81
CA ASN A 252 7.54 4.85 -1.11
C ASN A 252 9.02 4.43 -1.15
N TYR A 253 9.86 5.27 -1.74
CA TYR A 253 11.28 4.97 -1.93
C TYR A 253 12.12 5.04 -0.65
N MET A 254 11.61 5.57 0.46
CA MET A 254 12.38 5.72 1.70
C MET A 254 11.96 4.79 2.83
N THR A 255 10.73 4.27 2.85
CA THR A 255 10.18 3.58 4.05
C THR A 255 11.03 2.41 4.53
N ASP A 256 11.46 1.54 3.62
CA ASP A 256 12.30 0.38 3.90
C ASP A 256 13.68 0.78 4.46
N TRP A 257 14.33 1.75 3.82
CA TRP A 257 15.62 2.26 4.28
C TRP A 257 15.52 3.01 5.60
N TRP A 258 14.47 3.82 5.78
CA TRP A 258 14.23 4.53 7.01
C TRP A 258 14.09 3.55 8.19
N ILE A 259 13.22 2.56 8.05
CA ILE A 259 13.02 1.54 9.09
C ILE A 259 14.33 0.79 9.38
N LYS A 260 15.05 0.37 8.33
CA LYS A 260 16.27 -0.41 8.48
C LYS A 260 17.40 0.38 9.12
N TYR A 261 17.74 1.55 8.56
CA TYR A 261 18.96 2.27 8.91
C TYR A 261 18.77 3.23 10.09
N VAL A 262 17.59 3.79 10.28
CA VAL A 262 17.32 4.71 11.40
C VAL A 262 17.00 3.96 12.68
N TYR A 263 16.24 2.85 12.60
CA TYR A 263 15.80 2.14 13.80
C TYR A 263 16.48 0.78 13.96
N LEU A 264 16.33 -0.12 12.99
CA LEU A 264 16.71 -1.53 13.19
C LEU A 264 18.23 -1.80 13.18
N ALA A 265 19.02 -0.90 12.60
CA ALA A 265 20.48 -1.00 12.57
C ALA A 265 21.14 -0.48 13.84
N GLN A 266 20.45 0.36 14.63
CA GLN A 266 21.01 0.95 15.84
C GLN A 266 21.22 -0.13 16.91
N ARG A 267 22.39 -0.09 17.57
CA ARG A 267 22.81 -1.08 18.58
C ARG A 267 22.64 -0.61 20.02
N GLU A 268 22.27 0.65 20.20
CA GLU A 268 22.06 1.23 21.51
C GLU A 268 20.73 0.80 22.11
N SER A 269 20.56 1.03 23.41
CA SER A 269 19.33 0.74 24.14
C SER A 269 18.14 1.48 23.52
N LEU A 270 17.04 0.77 23.28
CA LEU A 270 15.77 1.38 22.86
C LEU A 270 15.20 2.29 23.96
N CYS A 271 15.37 1.90 25.22
CA CYS A 271 14.99 2.70 26.37
C CYS A 271 15.90 3.92 26.43
N ILE A 272 15.29 5.12 26.45
CA ILE A 272 15.91 6.46 26.37
C ILE A 272 16.25 6.91 24.95
N ASN A 273 16.94 6.11 24.13
CA ASN A 273 17.49 6.63 22.87
C ASN A 273 16.50 6.63 21.69
N SER A 274 15.44 5.81 21.74
CA SER A 274 14.51 5.66 20.62
C SER A 274 13.03 5.71 21.02
N ASN A 275 12.69 5.12 22.17
CA ASN A 275 11.31 5.11 22.65
C ASN A 275 10.87 6.49 23.13
N TRP A 276 9.71 6.94 22.67
CA TRP A 276 9.02 8.13 23.17
C TRP A 276 7.84 7.73 24.06
N PHE A 277 7.46 8.58 25.00
CA PHE A 277 6.29 8.35 25.86
C PHE A 277 5.43 9.60 25.93
N GLY A 278 4.13 9.39 26.10
CA GLY A 278 3.17 10.42 26.45
C GLY A 278 2.66 10.16 27.87
N VAL A 279 2.47 11.22 28.65
CA VAL A 279 1.91 11.12 30.00
C VAL A 279 0.40 11.30 29.92
N ALA A 280 -0.34 10.21 30.13
CA ALA A 280 -1.79 10.28 30.28
C ALA A 280 -2.13 11.09 31.55
N PHE A 281 -3.19 11.90 31.49
CA PHE A 281 -3.70 12.67 32.64
C PHE A 281 -2.75 13.77 33.18
N ALA A 282 -1.76 14.20 32.39
CA ALA A 282 -0.77 15.20 32.83
C ALA A 282 -1.38 16.52 33.35
N LYS A 283 -2.51 16.96 32.78
CA LYS A 283 -3.19 18.21 33.16
C LYS A 283 -4.33 18.02 34.16
N TYR A 284 -4.91 16.83 34.24
CA TYR A 284 -6.13 16.58 35.01
C TYR A 284 -6.23 15.11 35.42
N LEU A 285 -6.38 14.88 36.73
CA LEU A 285 -6.60 13.57 37.32
C LEU A 285 -8.12 13.40 37.60
N PRO A 286 -8.84 12.56 36.84
CA PRO A 286 -10.30 12.42 36.99
C PRO A 286 -10.73 11.74 38.30
N THR A 287 -9.85 10.92 38.88
CA THR A 287 -10.10 10.19 40.13
C THR A 287 -8.77 9.84 40.77
N PRO A 288 -8.66 9.80 42.11
CA PRO A 288 -7.46 9.33 42.80
C PRO A 288 -7.24 7.81 42.64
N LEU A 289 -8.29 7.05 42.34
CA LEU A 289 -8.22 5.59 42.21
C LEU A 289 -7.50 5.17 40.93
N GLN A 290 -6.30 4.63 41.07
CA GLN A 290 -5.48 4.16 39.94
C GLN A 290 -6.21 3.09 39.10
N ALA A 291 -6.90 2.14 39.76
CA ALA A 291 -7.64 1.08 39.09
C ALA A 291 -8.74 1.63 38.18
N SER A 292 -9.47 2.66 38.62
CA SER A 292 -10.51 3.31 37.82
C SER A 292 -9.93 4.03 36.60
N ARG A 293 -8.78 4.72 36.76
CA ARG A 293 -8.08 5.36 35.62
C ARG A 293 -7.59 4.33 34.61
N ALA A 294 -6.99 3.24 35.09
CA ALA A 294 -6.52 2.16 34.24
C ALA A 294 -7.67 1.50 33.47
N ALA A 295 -8.78 1.21 34.15
CA ALA A 295 -9.97 0.64 33.54
C ALA A 295 -10.53 1.55 32.42
N ALA A 296 -10.63 2.85 32.68
CA ALA A 296 -11.09 3.82 31.68
C ALA A 296 -10.12 3.93 30.48
N LEU A 297 -8.80 3.94 30.73
CA LEU A 297 -7.79 3.97 29.67
C LEU A 297 -7.89 2.72 28.78
N VAL A 298 -7.92 1.53 29.39
CA VAL A 298 -8.02 0.25 28.68
C VAL A 298 -9.31 0.19 27.87
N TYR A 299 -10.44 0.59 28.46
CA TYR A 299 -11.72 0.65 27.74
C TYR A 299 -11.65 1.51 26.48
N ASN A 300 -11.06 2.71 26.58
CA ASN A 300 -10.91 3.62 25.44
C ASN A 300 -9.93 3.07 24.38
N LEU A 301 -8.80 2.48 24.79
CA LEU A 301 -7.86 1.84 23.87
C LEU A 301 -8.50 0.67 23.12
N VAL A 302 -9.30 -0.16 23.81
CA VAL A 302 -10.04 -1.25 23.18
C VAL A 302 -11.10 -0.72 22.20
N LYS A 303 -11.77 0.40 22.52
CA LYS A 303 -12.71 1.06 21.60
C LYS A 303 -12.03 1.56 20.33
N VAL A 304 -10.84 2.16 20.45
CA VAL A 304 -10.03 2.58 19.29
C VAL A 304 -9.59 1.37 18.49
N LYS A 305 -9.04 0.34 19.15
CA LYS A 305 -8.65 -0.92 18.50
C LYS A 305 -9.82 -1.54 17.73
N LYS A 306 -11.00 -1.64 18.32
CA LYS A 306 -12.21 -2.16 17.66
C LYS A 306 -12.59 -1.33 16.43
N SER A 307 -12.41 -0.01 16.48
CA SER A 307 -12.68 0.88 15.36
C SER A 307 -11.66 0.71 14.23
N LEU A 308 -10.38 0.50 14.56
CA LEU A 308 -9.32 0.17 13.60
C LEU A 308 -9.54 -1.21 12.97
N ASP A 309 -9.85 -2.22 13.78
CA ASP A 309 -10.12 -3.59 13.32
C ASP A 309 -11.36 -3.63 12.38
N LYS A 310 -12.38 -2.82 12.68
CA LYS A 310 -13.56 -2.64 11.81
C LYS A 310 -13.32 -1.69 10.64
N ARG A 311 -12.16 -1.03 10.58
CA ARG A 311 -11.81 0.02 9.62
C ARG A 311 -12.84 1.15 9.57
N THR A 312 -13.40 1.54 10.72
CA THR A 312 -14.34 2.67 10.87
C THR A 312 -13.68 3.87 11.53
N PHE A 313 -12.36 3.84 11.73
CA PHE A 313 -11.61 4.97 12.24
C PHE A 313 -11.56 6.07 11.17
N PRO A 314 -11.90 7.32 11.52
CA PRO A 314 -11.96 8.40 10.55
C PRO A 314 -10.58 8.62 9.90
N PRO A 315 -10.53 8.89 8.59
CA PRO A 315 -9.28 9.27 7.93
C PRO A 315 -8.77 10.62 8.44
N GLN A 316 -7.45 10.75 8.49
CA GLN A 316 -6.77 12.01 8.80
C GLN A 316 -6.39 12.68 7.46
N PHE A 317 -6.63 13.98 7.35
CA PHE A 317 -6.38 14.79 6.17
C PHE A 317 -5.38 15.89 6.47
#